data_AF-A0A533SH30-F1
#
_entry.id   AF-A0A533SH30-F1
#
_cell.length_a   1.000
_cell.length_b   1.000
_cell.length_c   1.000
_cell.angle_alpha   90.00
_cell.angle_beta   90.00
_cell.angle_gamma   90.00
#
_symmetry.space_group_name_H-M   'P 1'
#
loop_
_entity.id
_entity.type
_entity.pdbx_description
1 polymer ?
#
loop_
_entity_poly.entity_id
_entity_poly.type
_entity_poly.pdbx_seq_one_letter_code
_entity_poly.pdbx_strand_id
1 'polypeptide(L)'
;MQTLIEILIIFLLLVLNGVFSMTELAMVSARKVRLQQRAEEGDRAARDALDLAENPNRLLSTIQIGITLIGVLTGALGGATLAERLSGTLSTIPWLAPYASGVSV
;
A
#
# COMPACT_ATOMS: atom_id res chain seq x y z
N MET A 1 15.92 -14.09 14.64
CA MET A 1 16.14 -12.63 14.53
C MET A 1 15.70 -12.10 13.16
N GLN A 2 16.03 -12.80 12.07
CA GLN A 2 15.63 -12.45 10.70
C GLN A 2 14.10 -12.34 10.51
N THR A 3 13.32 -13.31 10.99
CA THR A 3 11.84 -13.28 10.89
C THR A 3 11.20 -12.10 11.63
N LEU A 4 11.79 -11.65 12.76
CA LEU A 4 11.27 -10.49 13.49
C LEU A 4 11.46 -9.20 12.68
N ILE A 5 12.61 -9.08 11.99
CA ILE A 5 12.91 -7.95 11.11
C ILE A 5 11.96 -7.96 9.91
N GLU A 6 11.73 -9.12 9.28
CA GLU A 6 10.75 -9.27 8.19
C GLU A 6 9.33 -8.84 8.61
N ILE A 7 8.86 -9.31 9.76
CA ILE A 7 7.54 -8.94 10.30
C ILE A 7 7.47 -7.42 10.55
N LEU A 8 8.52 -6.83 11.11
CA LEU A 8 8.56 -5.39 11.38
C LEU A 8 8.54 -4.57 10.09
N ILE A 9 9.27 -5.00 9.06
CA ILE A 9 9.27 -4.35 7.75
C ILE A 9 7.90 -4.47 7.08
N ILE A 10 7.31 -5.66 7.04
CA ILE A 10 5.97 -5.88 6.49
C ILE A 10 4.93 -5.05 7.24
N PHE A 11 5.01 -4.99 8.57
CA PHE A 11 4.13 -4.17 9.39
C PHE A 11 4.28 -2.68 9.08
N LEU A 12 5.51 -2.18 8.93
CA LEU A 12 5.76 -0.79 8.53
C LEU A 12 5.20 -0.50 7.14
N LEU A 13 5.42 -1.39 6.17
CA LEU A 13 4.88 -1.29 4.81
C LEU A 13 3.35 -1.29 4.81
N LEU A 14 2.72 -2.11 5.65
CA LEU A 14 1.26 -2.15 5.83
C LEU A 14 0.74 -0.81 6.37
N VAL A 15 1.38 -0.25 7.40
CA VAL A 15 1.01 1.05 7.95
C VAL A 15 1.15 2.14 6.89
N LEU A 16 2.25 2.16 6.15
CA LEU A 16 2.46 3.12 5.06
C LEU A 16 1.36 2.99 4.00
N ASN A 17 1.02 1.77 3.59
CA ASN A 17 -0.06 1.53 2.64
C ASN A 17 -1.41 2.06 3.16
N GLY A 18 -1.69 1.83 4.44
CA GLY A 18 -2.88 2.36 5.12
C GLY A 18 -2.93 3.89 5.14
N VAL A 19 -1.80 4.56 5.38
CA VAL A 19 -1.71 6.04 5.33
C VAL A 19 -1.99 6.56 3.92
N PHE A 20 -1.42 5.92 2.89
CA PHE A 20 -1.67 6.27 1.50
C PHE A 20 -3.14 6.10 1.11
N SER A 21 -3.75 4.95 1.45
CA SER A 21 -5.16 4.68 1.20
C SER A 21 -6.09 5.64 1.96
N MET A 22 -5.75 5.99 3.20
CA MET A 22 -6.52 6.97 3.98
C MET A 22 -6.45 8.37 3.35
N THR A 23 -5.29 8.76 2.81
CA THR A 23 -5.12 10.05 2.12
C THR A 23 -5.97 10.11 0.85
N GLU A 24 -5.97 9.05 0.05
CA GLU A 24 -6.83 8.91 -1.13
C GLU A 24 -8.31 9.04 -0.75
N LEU A 25 -8.77 8.27 0.23
CA LEU A 25 -10.17 8.29 0.67
C LEU A 25 -10.56 9.63 1.29
N ALA A 26 -9.67 10.25 2.07
CA ALA A 26 -9.88 11.58 2.62
C ALA A 26 -10.08 12.61 1.50
N MET A 27 -9.32 12.48 0.40
CA MET A 27 -9.46 13.39 -0.74
C MET A 27 -10.76 13.19 -1.50
N VAL A 28 -11.18 11.94 -1.72
CA VAL A 28 -12.45 11.64 -2.41
C VAL A 28 -13.67 12.02 -1.55
N SER A 29 -13.58 11.89 -0.23
CA SER A 29 -14.68 12.18 0.71
C SER A 29 -14.72 13.62 1.22
N ALA A 30 -13.68 14.42 0.95
CA ALA A 30 -13.61 15.81 1.40
C ALA A 30 -14.76 16.65 0.84
N ARG A 31 -15.44 17.41 1.71
CA ARG A 31 -16.50 18.32 1.31
C ARG A 31 -15.88 19.63 0.81
N LYS A 32 -15.78 19.79 -0.51
CA LYS A 32 -15.23 20.99 -1.18
C LYS A 32 -15.80 22.30 -0.64
N VAL A 33 -17.12 22.34 -0.41
CA VAL A 33 -17.81 23.53 0.14
C VAL A 33 -17.23 23.99 1.49
N ARG A 34 -16.88 23.06 2.39
CA ARG A 34 -16.30 23.41 3.70
C ARG A 34 -14.85 23.86 3.58
N LEU A 35 -14.10 23.27 2.64
CA LEU A 35 -12.72 23.69 2.35
C LEU A 35 -12.70 25.10 1.75
N GLN A 36 -13.62 25.39 0.84
CA GLN A 36 -13.76 26.69 0.22
C GLN A 36 -14.10 27.79 1.23
N GLN A 37 -15.06 27.55 2.14
CA GLN A 37 -15.37 28.48 3.23
C GLN A 37 -14.13 28.79 4.10
N ARG A 38 -13.37 27.77 4.50
CA ARG A 38 -12.15 27.96 5.29
C ARG A 38 -11.04 28.68 4.51
N ALA A 39 -10.90 28.40 3.23
CA ALA A 39 -9.94 29.08 2.36
C ALA A 39 -10.27 30.57 2.21
N GLU A 40 -11.56 30.92 2.12
CA GLU A 40 -12.06 32.31 2.11
C GLU A 40 -11.85 33.01 3.46
N GLU A 41 -11.89 32.27 4.57
CA GLU A 41 -11.54 32.77 5.92
C GLU A 41 -10.03 32.97 6.13
N GLY A 42 -9.19 32.65 5.13
CA GLY A 42 -7.74 32.86 5.15
C GLY A 42 -6.91 31.64 5.55
N ASP A 43 -7.50 30.46 5.71
CA ASP A 43 -6.77 29.21 5.96
C ASP A 43 -6.04 28.75 4.69
N ARG A 44 -4.71 28.93 4.70
CA ARG A 44 -3.83 28.52 3.60
C ARG A 44 -3.87 27.01 3.36
N ALA A 45 -3.96 26.20 4.42
CA ALA A 45 -4.02 24.75 4.28
C ALA A 45 -5.35 24.30 3.67
N ALA A 46 -6.45 24.97 4.00
CA ALA A 46 -7.74 24.72 3.37
C ALA A 46 -7.72 25.07 1.88
N ARG A 47 -7.00 26.12 1.49
CA ARG A 47 -6.81 26.51 0.09
C ARG A 47 -6.01 25.48 -0.69
N ASP A 48 -4.86 25.04 -0.15
CA ASP A 48 -4.05 24.00 -0.78
C ASP A 48 -4.84 22.68 -0.92
N ALA A 49 -5.60 22.30 0.11
CA ALA A 49 -6.45 21.11 0.08
C ALA A 49 -7.63 21.23 -0.90
N LEU A 50 -8.18 22.44 -1.10
CA LEU A 50 -9.21 22.70 -2.09
C LEU A 50 -8.67 22.53 -3.51
N ASP A 51 -7.50 23.13 -3.81
CA ASP A 51 -6.85 23.01 -5.12
C ASP A 51 -6.55 21.54 -5.46
N LEU A 52 -6.09 20.78 -4.45
CA LEU A 52 -5.84 19.34 -4.56
C LEU A 52 -7.12 18.54 -4.78
N ALA A 53 -8.22 18.89 -4.11
CA ALA A 53 -9.53 18.25 -4.27
C ALA A 53 -10.21 18.60 -5.60
N GLU A 54 -9.92 19.75 -6.19
CA GLU A 54 -10.36 20.14 -7.53
C GLU A 54 -9.61 19.39 -8.63
N ASN A 55 -8.30 19.16 -8.45
CA ASN A 55 -7.46 18.44 -9.39
C ASN A 55 -6.78 17.22 -8.73
N PRO A 56 -7.55 16.20 -8.30
CA PRO A 56 -7.01 15.11 -7.51
C PRO A 56 -6.08 14.19 -8.31
N ASN A 57 -6.15 14.20 -9.64
CA ASN A 57 -5.40 13.29 -10.51
C ASN A 57 -3.91 13.25 -10.20
N ARG A 58 -3.26 14.40 -9.95
CA ARG A 58 -1.81 14.44 -9.68
C ARG A 58 -1.46 13.82 -8.34
N LEU A 59 -2.25 14.10 -7.30
CA LEU A 59 -2.07 13.53 -5.97
C LEU A 59 -2.37 12.02 -5.99
N LEU A 60 -3.52 11.63 -6.54
CA LEU A 60 -3.96 10.24 -6.64
C LEU A 60 -2.95 9.39 -7.40
N SER A 61 -2.44 9.88 -8.54
CA SER A 61 -1.42 9.16 -9.31
C SER A 61 -0.14 8.92 -8.49
N THR A 62 0.27 9.91 -7.69
CA THR A 62 1.46 9.81 -6.83
C THR A 62 1.24 8.80 -5.70
N ILE A 63 0.08 8.87 -5.04
CA ILE A 63 -0.32 7.94 -3.98
C ILE A 63 -0.38 6.51 -4.52
N GLN A 64 -0.99 6.32 -5.69
CA GLN A 64 -1.18 5.02 -6.30
C GLN A 64 0.16 4.38 -6.69
N ILE A 65 1.10 5.15 -7.25
CA ILE A 65 2.49 4.68 -7.48
C ILE A 65 3.13 4.24 -6.16
N GLY A 66 2.92 5.00 -5.08
CA GLY A 66 3.39 4.64 -3.74
C GLY A 66 2.79 3.33 -3.23
N ILE A 67 1.48 3.14 -3.36
CA ILE A 67 0.77 1.90 -2.99
C ILE A 67 1.32 0.72 -3.79
N THR A 68 1.50 0.87 -5.10
CA THR A 68 2.08 -0.18 -5.96
C THR A 68 3.50 -0.53 -5.54
N LEU A 69 4.35 0.48 -5.30
CA LEU A 69 5.73 0.25 -4.86
C LEU A 69 5.77 -0.51 -3.53
N ILE A 70 4.94 -0.11 -2.56
CA ILE A 70 4.82 -0.81 -1.27
C ILE A 70 4.35 -2.25 -1.47
N GLY A 71 3.37 -2.48 -2.36
CA GLY A 71 2.88 -3.81 -2.70
C GLY A 71 3.98 -4.70 -3.27
N VAL A 72 4.79 -4.18 -4.20
CA VAL A 72 5.93 -4.90 -4.79
C VAL A 72 6.98 -5.21 -3.73
N LEU A 73 7.35 -4.25 -2.88
CA LEU A 73 8.32 -4.46 -1.80
C LEU A 73 7.83 -5.50 -0.79
N THR A 74 6.55 -5.42 -0.40
CA THR A 74 5.92 -6.37 0.51
C THR A 74 5.89 -7.77 -0.10
N GLY A 75 5.53 -7.88 -1.38
CA GLY A 75 5.52 -9.14 -2.12
C GLY A 75 6.92 -9.73 -2.30
N ALA A 76 7.93 -8.92 -2.58
CA ALA A 76 9.31 -9.39 -2.72
C ALA A 76 9.88 -9.89 -1.37
N LEU A 77 9.65 -9.15 -0.28
CA LEU A 77 10.17 -9.49 1.05
C LEU A 77 9.40 -10.65 1.70
N GLY A 78 8.06 -10.67 1.59
CA GLY A 78 7.23 -11.73 2.16
C GLY A 78 7.10 -12.96 1.24
N GLY A 79 7.32 -12.78 -0.06
CA GLY A 79 7.16 -13.81 -1.08
C GLY A 79 8.14 -14.95 -0.92
N ALA A 80 9.43 -14.67 -0.65
CA ALA A 80 10.44 -15.71 -0.44
C ALA A 80 10.09 -16.63 0.74
N THR A 81 9.72 -16.05 1.88
CA THR A 81 9.32 -16.79 3.08
C THR A 81 8.03 -17.58 2.86
N LEU A 82 7.07 -17.01 2.12
CA LEU A 82 5.81 -17.69 1.79
C LEU A 82 6.03 -18.83 0.78
N ALA A 83 6.88 -18.62 -0.21
CA ALA A 83 7.25 -19.59 -1.24
C ALA A 83 7.93 -20.82 -0.65
N GLU A 84 8.84 -20.64 0.30
CA GLU A 84 9.52 -21.72 1.01
C GLU A 84 8.53 -22.58 1.82
N ARG A 85 7.59 -21.94 2.53
CA ARG A 85 6.51 -22.63 3.27
C ARG A 85 5.53 -23.35 2.34
N LEU A 86 5.16 -22.72 1.23
CA LEU A 86 4.29 -23.33 0.22
C LEU A 86 4.95 -24.53 -0.43
N SER A 87 6.23 -24.43 -0.79
CA SER A 87 6.99 -25.54 -1.39
C SER A 87 7.02 -26.75 -0.46
N GLY A 88 7.31 -26.54 0.82
CA GLY A 88 7.24 -27.59 1.84
C GLY A 88 5.86 -28.24 1.94
N THR A 89 4.78 -27.45 1.88
CA THR A 89 3.41 -28.00 1.94
C THR A 89 3.02 -28.74 0.67
N LEU A 90 3.30 -28.18 -0.52
CA LEU A 90 3.00 -28.80 -1.82
C LEU A 90 3.77 -30.11 -2.03
N SER A 91 4.98 -30.23 -1.48
CA SER A 91 5.77 -31.46 -1.55
C SER A 91 5.10 -32.65 -0.85
N THR A 92 4.17 -32.42 0.08
CA THR A 92 3.42 -33.49 0.76
C THR A 92 2.28 -34.06 -0.08
N ILE A 93 1.89 -33.40 -1.17
CA ILE A 93 0.83 -33.83 -2.08
C ILE A 93 1.47 -34.45 -3.34
N PRO A 94 1.33 -35.77 -3.57
CA PRO A 94 2.08 -36.49 -4.61
C PRO A 94 1.93 -35.95 -6.04
N TRP A 95 0.75 -35.42 -6.40
CA TRP A 95 0.50 -34.83 -7.72
C TRP A 95 0.98 -33.38 -7.87
N LEU A 96 1.24 -32.67 -6.76
CA LEU A 96 1.73 -31.29 -6.76
C LEU A 96 3.25 -31.22 -6.51
N ALA A 97 3.85 -32.29 -6.01
CA ALA A 97 5.29 -32.41 -5.80
C ALA A 97 6.16 -32.04 -7.02
N PRO A 98 5.81 -32.37 -8.28
CA PRO A 98 6.61 -31.98 -9.45
C PRO A 98 6.66 -30.47 -9.70
N TYR A 99 5.66 -29.73 -9.21
CA TYR A 99 5.53 -28.28 -9.41
C TYR A 99 5.99 -27.46 -8.20
N ALA A 100 6.29 -28.12 -7.08
CA ALA A 100 6.64 -27.48 -5.80
C ALA A 100 7.96 -26.68 -5.85
N SER A 101 8.91 -27.09 -6.69
CA SER A 101 10.19 -26.38 -6.88
C SER A 101 10.05 -25.10 -7.72
N GLY A 102 9.06 -25.04 -8.62
CA GLY A 102 8.82 -23.87 -9.47
C GLY A 102 8.22 -22.68 -8.72
N VAL A 103 7.66 -22.90 -7.53
CA VAL A 103 7.08 -21.85 -6.68
C VAL A 103 8.13 -21.21 -5.75
N SER A 104 9.30 -21.83 -5.59
CA SER A 104 10.36 -21.38 -4.67
C SER A 104 11.42 -20.45 -5.27
N VAL A 105 11.25 -19.99 -6.52
CA VAL A 105 12.21 -19.14 -7.24
C VAL A 105 11.87 -17.67 -7.09
#